data_AF-A0A2W4LMT5-F1
#
_entry.id   AF-A0A2W4LMT5-F1
#
_cell.length_a   1.000
_cell.length_b   1.000
_cell.length_c   1.000
_cell.angle_alpha   90.00
_cell.angle_beta   90.00
_cell.angle_gamma   90.00
#
_symmetry.space_group_name_H-M   'P 1'
#
loop_
_entity.id
_entity.type
_entity.pdbx_description
1 polymer ?
#
loop_
_entity_poly.entity_id
_entity_poly.type
_entity_poly.pdbx_seq_one_letter_code
_entity_poly.pdbx_strand_id
1 'polypeptide(L)'
;MSRRFFLKGVAGACLAAPFLPSVDEKLARAQGMPSKVPPRLVVFFTHNGCLTNRWFPQKEDGPLTKEDLAGTYLEGLSSYVDKLLIPRGFRSLNQYGS
;
A
#
# COMPACT_ATOMS: atom_id res chain seq x y z
N MET A 1 21.85 48.58 1.74
CA MET A 1 21.14 47.56 2.54
C MET A 1 21.75 47.56 3.95
N SER A 2 20.96 47.76 5.01
CA SER A 2 21.55 47.85 6.37
C SER A 2 21.88 46.45 6.90
N ARG A 3 23.06 46.29 7.51
CA ARG A 3 23.53 45.01 8.10
C ARG A 3 22.53 44.44 9.10
N ARG A 4 21.80 45.31 9.81
CA ARG A 4 20.76 44.96 10.77
C ARG A 4 19.58 44.24 10.12
N PHE A 5 19.13 44.69 8.95
CA PHE A 5 18.04 44.01 8.24
C PHE A 5 18.48 42.67 7.68
N PHE A 6 19.72 42.57 7.18
CA PHE A 6 20.29 41.31 6.72
C PHE A 6 20.41 40.26 7.83
N LEU A 7 20.99 40.63 8.98
CA LEU A 7 21.14 39.73 10.13
C LEU A 7 19.81 39.25 10.70
N LYS A 8 18.78 40.11 10.73
CA LYS A 8 17.42 39.72 11.14
C LYS A 8 16.78 38.73 10.16
N GLY A 9 17.00 38.90 8.86
CA GLY A 9 16.52 37.96 7.83
C GLY A 9 17.17 36.58 7.95
N VAL A 10 18.50 36.54 8.09
CA VAL A 10 19.24 35.28 8.25
C VAL A 10 18.85 34.56 9.54
N ALA A 11 18.75 35.28 10.67
CA ALA A 11 18.34 34.68 11.94
C ALA A 11 16.91 34.09 11.87
N GLY A 12 15.98 34.79 11.22
CA GLY A 12 14.63 34.26 11.00
C GLY A 12 14.60 33.01 10.13
N ALA A 13 15.38 32.98 9.04
CA ALA A 13 15.50 31.81 8.17
C ALA A 13 16.11 30.60 8.89
N CYS A 14 17.14 30.81 9.72
CA CYS A 14 17.76 29.72 10.50
C CYS A 14 16.81 29.12 11.54
N LEU A 15 15.93 29.93 12.15
CA LEU A 15 14.92 29.44 13.09
C LEU A 15 13.77 28.71 12.39
N ALA A 16 13.41 29.12 11.18
CA ALA A 16 12.35 28.49 10.38
C ALA A 16 12.84 27.23 9.65
N ALA A 17 14.13 27.15 9.30
CA ALA A 17 14.76 26.04 8.57
C ALA A 17 14.36 24.62 9.02
N PRO A 18 14.37 24.27 10.32
CA PRO A 18 13.99 22.92 10.76
C PRO A 18 12.51 22.58 10.60
N PHE A 19 11.64 23.58 10.40
CA PHE A 19 10.20 23.40 10.22
C PHE A 19 9.78 23.42 8.74
N LEU A 20 10.65 23.83 7.81
CA LEU A 20 10.36 23.75 6.37
C LEU A 20 9.97 22.34 5.89
N PRO A 21 10.61 21.24 6.36
CA PRO A 21 10.20 19.88 6.00
C PRO A 21 8.80 19.49 6.51
N SER A 22 8.21 20.25 7.44
CA SER A 22 6.85 20.02 7.93
C SER A 22 5.78 20.72 7.08
N VAL A 23 6.18 21.75 6.31
CA VAL A 23 5.35 22.46 5.34
C VAL A 23 5.51 21.86 3.94
N ASP A 24 6.60 21.11 3.71
CA ASP A 24 6.77 20.29 2.52
C ASP A 24 5.61 19.29 2.45
N GLU A 25 4.69 19.52 1.51
CA GLU A 25 3.58 18.62 1.27
C GLU A 25 4.18 17.24 1.04
N LYS A 26 3.72 16.24 1.81
CA LYS A 26 4.10 14.86 1.56
C LYS A 26 3.52 14.46 0.21
N LEU A 27 4.24 14.76 -0.86
CA LEU A 27 3.93 14.30 -2.19
C LEU A 27 3.78 12.77 -2.10
N ALA A 28 2.67 12.27 -2.65
CA ALA A 28 2.43 10.84 -2.66
C ALA A 28 3.66 10.21 -3.34
N ARG A 29 4.35 9.29 -2.65
CA ARG A 29 5.61 8.68 -3.16
C ARG A 29 5.44 8.05 -4.55
N ALA A 30 4.20 7.79 -4.96
CA ALA A 30 3.84 7.33 -6.29
C ALA A 30 3.90 8.41 -7.40
N GLN A 31 3.82 9.71 -7.10
CA GLN A 31 3.82 10.80 -8.10
C GLN A 31 5.14 10.94 -8.86
N GLY A 32 6.27 10.54 -8.26
CA GLY A 32 7.59 10.56 -8.91
C GLY A 32 7.96 9.26 -9.64
N MET A 33 7.09 8.24 -9.60
CA MET A 33 7.38 6.96 -10.24
C MET A 33 7.18 7.08 -11.75
N PRO A 34 8.10 6.55 -12.57
CA PRO A 34 7.95 6.59 -14.02
C PRO A 34 6.64 5.89 -14.40
N SER A 35 5.81 6.56 -15.21
CA SER A 35 4.50 6.07 -15.69
C SER A 35 4.54 4.70 -16.40
N LYS A 36 5.75 4.18 -16.69
CA LYS A 36 5.99 2.90 -17.32
C LYS A 36 5.93 1.70 -16.37
N VAL A 37 5.83 1.91 -15.05
CA VAL A 37 5.67 0.78 -14.11
C VAL A 37 4.21 0.35 -14.10
N PRO A 38 3.89 -0.93 -14.36
CA PRO A 38 2.52 -1.41 -14.28
C PRO A 38 1.96 -1.18 -12.86
N PRO A 39 0.78 -0.55 -12.72
CA PRO A 39 0.17 -0.42 -11.41
C PRO A 39 -0.12 -1.81 -10.84
N ARG A 40 0.41 -2.09 -9.63
CA ARG A 40 0.13 -3.32 -8.90
C ARG A 40 -0.95 -3.03 -7.87
N LEU A 41 -2.06 -3.77 -7.94
CA LEU A 41 -3.10 -3.72 -6.93
C LEU A 41 -2.75 -4.70 -5.81
N VAL A 42 -2.72 -4.21 -4.57
CA VAL A 42 -2.56 -5.04 -3.38
C VAL A 42 -3.83 -4.92 -2.55
N VAL A 43 -4.47 -6.06 -2.28
CA VAL A 43 -5.70 -6.13 -1.49
C VAL A 43 -5.40 -6.84 -0.17
N PHE A 44 -5.67 -6.18 0.94
CA PHE A 44 -5.62 -6.78 2.26
C PHE A 44 -7.04 -7.09 2.71
N PHE A 45 -7.31 -8.37 2.98
CA PHE A 45 -8.60 -8.78 3.52
C PHE A 45 -8.54 -8.79 5.05
N THR A 46 -9.37 -7.95 5.66
CA THR A 46 -9.64 -7.92 7.10
C THR A 46 -11.11 -8.24 7.33
N HIS A 47 -11.40 -9.27 8.13
CA HIS A 47 -12.77 -9.65 8.43
C HIS A 47 -13.36 -8.69 9.47
N ASN A 48 -14.48 -8.03 9.15
CA ASN A 48 -15.19 -7.14 10.07
C ASN A 48 -16.08 -7.94 11.04
N GLY A 49 -15.50 -8.87 11.81
CA GLY A 49 -16.23 -9.71 12.77
C GLY A 49 -16.99 -10.90 12.19
N CYS A 50 -17.15 -10.98 10.87
CA CYS A 50 -17.65 -12.17 10.16
C CYS A 50 -16.47 -12.93 9.55
N LEU A 51 -16.05 -14.02 10.19
CA LEU A 51 -15.08 -14.95 9.62
C LEU A 51 -15.73 -15.65 8.42
N THR A 52 -15.34 -15.25 7.21
CA THR A 52 -15.79 -15.92 6.01
C THR A 52 -14.73 -16.89 5.51
N ASN A 53 -14.97 -18.18 5.71
CA ASN A 53 -14.09 -19.27 5.24
C ASN A 53 -14.05 -19.41 3.71
N ARG A 54 -14.67 -18.48 2.96
CA ARG A 54 -14.79 -18.50 1.49
C ARG A 54 -14.02 -17.39 0.79
N TRP A 55 -13.23 -16.60 1.52
CA TRP A 55 -12.38 -15.59 0.89
C TRP A 55 -11.20 -16.22 0.16
N PHE A 56 -10.55 -17.20 0.78
CA PHE A 56 -9.38 -17.86 0.20
C PHE A 56 -9.80 -19.14 -0.52
N PRO A 57 -9.18 -19.46 -1.68
CA PRO A 57 -9.30 -20.77 -2.31
C PRO A 57 -8.88 -21.89 -1.36
N GLN A 58 -9.45 -23.09 -1.54
CA GLN A 58 -9.04 -24.26 -0.74
C GLN A 58 -7.65 -24.77 -1.09
N LYS A 59 -7.17 -24.46 -2.30
CA LYS A 59 -5.83 -24.81 -2.74
C LYS A 59 -4.80 -23.98 -1.96
N GLU A 60 -3.91 -24.69 -1.27
CA GLU A 60 -2.87 -24.06 -0.45
C GLU A 60 -1.65 -23.66 -1.28
N ASP A 61 -1.24 -24.51 -2.23
CA ASP A 61 -0.01 -24.33 -2.99
C ASP A 61 -0.20 -24.57 -4.50
N GLY A 62 0.65 -23.91 -5.29
CA GLY A 62 0.76 -24.10 -6.74
C GLY A 62 0.01 -23.05 -7.58
N PRO A 63 0.00 -23.21 -8.91
CA PRO A 63 -0.61 -22.24 -9.82
C PRO A 63 -2.14 -22.23 -9.64
N LEU A 64 -2.71 -21.04 -9.53
CA LEU A 64 -4.15 -20.86 -9.36
C LEU A 64 -4.89 -21.16 -10.67
N THR A 65 -6.00 -21.88 -10.62
CA THR A 65 -6.90 -22.06 -11.79
C THR A 65 -8.25 -21.38 -11.58
N LYS A 66 -9.08 -21.31 -12.62
CA LYS A 66 -10.41 -20.67 -12.54
C LYS A 66 -11.35 -21.47 -11.65
N GLU A 67 -11.20 -22.78 -11.65
CA GLU A 67 -11.97 -23.72 -10.85
C GLU A 67 -11.68 -23.53 -9.35
N ASP A 68 -10.44 -23.18 -9.00
CA ASP A 68 -10.03 -22.89 -7.62
C ASP A 68 -10.73 -21.66 -7.05
N LEU A 69 -11.20 -20.73 -7.90
CA LEU A 69 -11.94 -19.54 -7.49
C LEU A 69 -13.45 -19.74 -7.41
N ALA A 70 -14.00 -20.82 -7.97
CA ALA A 70 -15.44 -21.05 -8.02
C ALA A 70 -16.03 -21.18 -6.61
N GLY A 71 -17.10 -20.44 -6.32
CA GLY A 71 -17.75 -20.46 -5.00
C GLY A 71 -17.02 -19.68 -3.90
N THR A 72 -15.88 -19.07 -4.22
CA THR A 72 -15.20 -18.08 -3.36
C THR A 72 -15.68 -16.67 -3.68
N TYR A 73 -15.44 -15.70 -2.79
CA TYR A 73 -15.73 -14.29 -3.11
C TYR A 73 -14.86 -13.72 -4.24
N LEU A 74 -13.82 -14.43 -4.64
CA LEU A 74 -12.89 -14.05 -5.70
C LEU A 74 -13.32 -14.57 -7.08
N GLU A 75 -14.46 -15.26 -7.20
CA GLU A 75 -14.97 -15.82 -8.46
C GLU A 75 -15.06 -14.78 -9.59
N GLY A 76 -15.42 -13.54 -9.26
CA GLY A 76 -15.47 -12.42 -10.22
C GLY A 76 -14.11 -12.04 -10.82
N LEU A 77 -13.00 -12.50 -10.24
CA LEU A 77 -11.63 -12.27 -10.73
C LEU A 77 -11.12 -13.44 -11.60
N SER A 78 -11.99 -14.39 -11.96
CA SER A 78 -11.65 -15.55 -12.80
C SER A 78 -10.98 -15.20 -14.14
N SER A 79 -11.29 -14.04 -14.73
CA SER A 79 -10.66 -13.55 -15.96
C SER A 79 -9.21 -13.09 -15.78
N TYR A 80 -8.77 -12.87 -14.54
CA TYR A 80 -7.44 -12.36 -14.20
C TYR A 80 -6.60 -13.37 -13.39
N VAL A 81 -7.03 -14.64 -13.31
CA VAL A 81 -6.38 -15.71 -12.52
C VAL A 81 -4.86 -15.77 -12.73
N ASP A 82 -4.40 -15.68 -13.98
CA ASP A 82 -2.96 -15.74 -14.31
C ASP A 82 -2.14 -14.54 -13.77
N LYS A 83 -2.83 -13.49 -13.32
CA LYS A 83 -2.24 -12.27 -12.73
C LYS A 83 -2.45 -12.19 -11.22
N LEU A 84 -3.17 -13.13 -10.62
CA LEU A 84 -3.45 -13.14 -9.19
C LEU A 84 -2.33 -13.87 -8.44
N LEU A 85 -1.87 -13.26 -7.35
CA LEU A 85 -1.03 -13.88 -6.36
C LEU A 85 -1.72 -13.75 -5.01
N ILE A 86 -2.04 -14.87 -4.39
CA ILE A 86 -2.71 -14.91 -3.08
C ILE A 86 -1.70 -15.42 -2.06
N PRO A 87 -0.90 -14.54 -1.44
CA PRO A 87 0.02 -14.97 -0.40
C PRO A 87 -0.75 -15.37 0.86
N ARG A 88 -0.43 -16.54 1.41
CA ARG A 88 -0.97 -17.08 2.67
C ARG A 88 0.15 -17.15 3.71
N GLY A 89 -0.20 -17.28 5.00
CA GLY A 89 0.79 -17.54 6.06
C GLY A 89 1.61 -16.33 6.54
N PHE A 90 1.22 -15.09 6.22
CA PHE A 90 1.80 -13.90 6.86
C PHE A 90 1.34 -13.76 8.32
N ARG A 91 1.87 -14.64 9.19
CA ARG A 91 1.53 -14.70 10.62
C ARG A 91 1.92 -13.44 11.39
N SER A 92 2.89 -12.67 10.89
CA SER A 92 3.29 -11.38 11.47
C SER A 92 2.24 -10.26 11.28
N LEU A 93 1.32 -10.41 10.31
CA LEU A 93 0.32 -9.39 9.97
C LEU A 93 -1.10 -9.76 10.40
N ASN A 94 -1.35 -11.02 10.77
CA ASN A 94 -2.67 -11.46 11.22
C ASN A 94 -2.53 -12.56 12.27
N GLN A 95 -2.84 -12.24 13.53
CA GLN A 95 -2.87 -13.20 14.66
C GLN A 95 -3.83 -14.37 14.41
N TYR A 96 -4.81 -14.20 13.52
CA TYR A 96 -5.85 -15.20 13.22
C TYR A 96 -5.59 -15.98 11.93
N GLY A 97 -4.47 -15.75 11.24
CA GLY A 97 -4.08 -16.54 10.07
C GLY A 97 -3.43 -17.85 10.52
N SER A 98 -4.17 -18.95 10.39
CA SER A 98 -3.63 -20.33 10.42
C SER A 98 -2.84 -20.61 9.16
#